data_AF-A0A442YDF7-F1
#
_entry.id   AF-A0A442YDF7-F1
#
_cell.length_a   1.000
_cell.length_b   1.000
_cell.length_c   1.000
_cell.angle_alpha   90.00
_cell.angle_beta   90.00
_cell.angle_gamma   90.00
#
_symmetry.space_group_name_H-M   'P 1'
#
loop_
_entity.id
_entity.type
_entity.pdbx_description
1 polymer ?
#
loop_
_entity_poly.entity_id
_entity_poly.type
_entity_poly.pdbx_seq_one_letter_code
_entity_poly.pdbx_strand_id
1 'polypeptide(L)' 'MEFYIFGSVSFVLAIILAVFGVISKSIDSNRRVSVIFVAAIISVPGYIVIWDFAFYKEIWFFWWG' A
#
# COMPACT_ATOMS: atom_id res chain seq x y z
N MET A 1 15.99 8.44 -0.41
CA MET A 1 15.34 8.58 0.91
C MET A 1 13.90 9.08 0.78
N GLU A 2 13.65 10.15 0.02
CA GLU A 2 12.30 10.70 -0.21
C GLU A 2 11.31 9.69 -0.81
N PHE A 3 11.74 8.88 -1.79
CA PHE A 3 10.90 7.85 -2.41
C PHE A 3 10.36 6.82 -1.41
N TYR A 4 11.17 6.40 -0.44
CA TYR A 4 10.78 5.43 0.59
C TYR A 4 9.76 6.00 1.57
N ILE A 5 9.95 7.27 1.94
CA ILE A 5 9.02 8.00 2.81
C ILE A 5 7.67 8.17 2.08
N PHE A 6 7.71 8.59 0.82
CA PHE A 6 6.51 8.74 0.00
C PHE A 6 5.76 7.39 -0.18
N GLY A 7 6.49 6.32 -0.51
CA GLY A 7 5.91 4.98 -0.65
C GLY A 7 5.26 4.50 0.66
N SER A 8 5.94 4.68 1.79
CA SER A 8 5.41 4.29 3.11
C SER A 8 4.14 5.07 3.47
N VAL A 9 4.14 6.39 3.26
CA VAL A 9 2.96 7.24 3.52
C VAL A 9 1.80 6.87 2.61
N SER A 10 2.06 6.65 1.31
CA SER A 10 1.04 6.21 0.36
C SER A 10 0.41 4.87 0.77
N PHE A 11 1.22 3.93 1.28
CA PHE A 11 0.74 2.64 1.75
C PHE A 11 -0.20 2.77 2.95
N VAL A 12 0.19 3.55 3.95
CA VAL A 12 -0.64 3.81 5.13
C VAL A 12 -1.96 4.46 4.73
N LEU A 13 -1.91 5.43 3.82
CA LEU A 13 -3.10 6.11 3.32
C LEU A 13 -4.04 5.13 2.58
N ALA A 14 -3.48 4.23 1.77
CA ALA A 14 -4.25 3.20 1.08
C ALA A 14 -4.97 2.25 2.04
N ILE A 15 -4.30 1.81 3.13
CA ILE A 15 -4.92 0.96 4.15
C ILE A 15 -6.09 1.70 4.81
N ILE A 16 -5.87 2.95 5.22
CA ILE A 16 -6.93 3.76 5.85
C ILE A 16 -8.13 3.88 4.92
N LEU A 17 -7.92 4.25 3.65
CA LEU A 17 -8.99 4.37 2.66
C LEU A 17 -9.74 3.05 2.44
N ALA A 18 -9.03 1.92 2.35
CA ALA A 18 -9.64 0.61 2.19
C ALA A 18 -10.50 0.24 3.41
N VAL A 19 -9.99 0.45 4.63
CA VAL A 19 -10.69 0.18 5.88
C VAL A 19 -11.96 1.03 6.00
N PHE A 20 -11.85 2.34 5.76
CA PHE A 20 -13.00 3.25 5.78
C PHE A 20 -14.02 2.90 4.68
N GLY A 21 -13.56 2.57 3.47
CA GLY A 21 -14.42 2.18 2.36
C GLY A 21 -15.22 0.90 2.63
N VAL A 22 -14.65 -0.06 3.36
CA VAL A 22 -15.31 -1.32 3.72
C VAL A 22 -16.24 -1.15 4.92
N ILE A 23 -15.79 -0.49 5.99
CA ILE A 23 -16.54 -0.38 7.25
C ILE A 23 -17.71 0.59 7.14
N SER A 24 -17.59 1.65 6.33
CA SER A 24 -18.58 2.71 6.31
C SER A 24 -19.92 2.25 5.73
N LYS A 25 -20.92 2.09 6.62
CA LYS A 25 -22.30 1.73 6.24
C LYS A 25 -23.05 2.85 5.54
N SER A 26 -22.58 4.09 5.64
CA SER A 26 -23.22 5.28 5.05
C SER A 26 -22.86 5.51 3.59
N ILE A 27 -21.92 4.74 3.02
CA ILE A 27 -21.48 4.89 1.64
C ILE A 27 -22.22 3.91 0.74
N ASP A 28 -22.78 4.42 -0.36
CA ASP A 28 -23.39 3.64 -1.43
C ASP A 28 -22.42 2.62 -2.04
N SER A 29 -22.93 1.48 -2.50
CA SER A 29 -22.12 0.39 -3.05
C SER A 29 -21.14 0.85 -4.15
N ASN A 30 -21.60 1.70 -5.08
CA ASN A 30 -20.76 2.21 -6.17
C ASN A 30 -19.60 3.07 -5.65
N ARG A 31 -19.84 3.89 -4.62
CA ARG A 31 -18.81 4.73 -4.02
C ARG A 31 -17.80 3.91 -3.23
N ARG A 32 -18.21 2.80 -2.60
CA ARG A 32 -17.28 1.88 -1.93
C ARG A 32 -16.32 1.24 -2.92
N VAL A 33 -16.82 0.79 -4.07
CA VAL A 33 -15.98 0.22 -5.14
C VAL A 33 -14.96 1.26 -5.63
N SER A 34 -15.37 2.51 -5.85
CA SER A 34 -14.44 3.58 -6.23
C SER A 34 -13.39 3.86 -5.16
N VAL A 35 -13.76 3.89 -3.88
CA VAL A 35 -12.81 4.10 -2.77
C VAL A 35 -11.80 2.95 -2.68
N ILE A 36 -12.24 1.70 -2.82
CA ILE A 36 -11.36 0.52 -2.82
C ILE A 36 -10.42 0.56 -4.04
N PHE A 37 -10.93 0.95 -5.21
CA PHE A 37 -10.11 1.07 -6.42
C PHE A 37 -9.03 2.16 -6.29
N VAL A 38 -9.38 3.32 -5.74
CA VAL A 38 -8.43 4.40 -5.46
C VAL A 38 -7.40 3.96 -4.43
N ALA A 39 -7.82 3.27 -3.36
CA ALA A 39 -6.89 2.70 -2.37
C ALA A 39 -5.90 1.72 -3.01
N ALA A 40 -6.36 0.89 -3.96
CA ALA A 40 -5.49 -0.04 -4.68
C ALA A 40 -4.47 0.67 -5.59
N ILE A 41 -4.83 1.79 -6.23
CA ILE A 41 -3.87 2.58 -7.03
C ILE A 41 -2.84 3.24 -6.13
N ILE A 42 -3.27 3.84 -5.02
CA ILE A 42 -2.41 4.55 -4.08
C ILE A 42 -1.45 3.59 -3.35
N SER A 43 -1.79 2.30 -3.23
CA SER A 43 -0.91 1.32 -2.60
C SER A 43 0.31 0.93 -3.45
N VAL A 44 0.31 1.18 -4.77
CA VAL A 44 1.37 0.74 -5.69
C VAL A 44 2.77 1.25 -5.31
N PRO A 45 2.99 2.56 -5.02
CA PRO A 45 4.30 3.04 -4.58
C PRO A 45 4.74 2.41 -3.25
N GLY A 46 3.78 2.17 -2.34
CA GLY A 46 4.00 1.45 -1.09
C GLY A 46 4.41 -0.01 -1.28
N TYR A 47 3.74 -0.71 -2.19
CA TYR A 47 4.05 -2.09 -2.55
C TYR A 47 5.47 -2.21 -3.14
N ILE A 48 5.87 -1.27 -4.01
CA ILE A 48 7.23 -1.24 -4.58
C ILE A 48 8.28 -1.10 -3.46
N VAL A 49 8.03 -0.24 -2.47
CA VAL A 49 8.93 -0.08 -1.32
C VAL A 49 9.04 -1.37 -0.51
N ILE A 50 7.92 -2.05 -0.24
CA ILE A 50 7.92 -3.33 0.49
C ILE A 50 8.65 -4.41 -0.31
N TRP A 51 8.39 -4.47 -1.63
CA TRP A 51 9.00 -5.44 -2.53
C TRP A 51 10.52 -5.26 -2.60
N ASP A 52 11.00 -4.02 -2.76
CA ASP A 52 12.43 -3.70 -2.81
C ASP A 52 13.11 -4.07 -1.49
N PHE A 53 12.46 -3.78 -0.35
CA PHE A 53 12.99 -4.15 0.97
C PHE A 53 13.04 -5.66 1.22
N ALA A 54 12.03 -6.40 0.75
CA ALA A 54 11.96 -7.85 0.86
C ALA A 54 13.02 -8.53 -0.03
N PHE A 55 13.16 -8.07 -1.27
CA PHE A 55 14.12 -8.61 -2.24
C PHE A 55 15.57 -8.32 -1.82
N TYR A 56 15.83 -7.11 -1.29
CA TYR A 56 17.16 -6.76 -0.77
C TYR A 56 17.56 -7.64 0.43
N LYS A 57 16.60 -8.00 1.30
CA LYS A 57 16.82 -8.94 2.40
C LYS A 57 17.10 -10.36 1.91
N GLU A 58 16.37 -10.85 0.90
CA GLU A 58 16.61 -12.16 0.30
C GLU A 58 18.00 -12.25 -0.32
N ILE A 59 18.41 -11.24 -1.09
CA ILE A 59 19.75 -11.17 -1.67
C ILE A 59 20.81 -11.12 -0.56
N TRP A 60 20.62 -10.31 0.48
CA TRP A 60 21.58 -10.25 1.58
C TRP A 60 21.75 -11.60 2.28
N PHE A 61 20.66 -12.32 2.55
CA PHE A 61 20.70 -13.69 3.08
C PHE A 61 21.38 -14.69 2.12
N PHE A 62 21.20 -14.54 0.80
CA PHE A 62 21.82 -15.44 -0.18
C PHE A 62 23.34 -15.25 -0.32
N TRP A 63 23.85 -14.03 -0.13
CA TRP A 63 25.28 -13.72 -0.29
C TRP A 63 26.08 -13.82 1.01
N TRP A 64 25.44 -13.80 2.18
CA TRP A 64 26.10 -13.75 3.49
C TRP A 64 25.57 -14.78 4.50
N GLY A 65 24.61 -15.63 4.12
CA GLY A 65 24.05 -16.71 4.94
C GLY A 65 24.73 -18.05 4.75
#